data_AF-A0A945U6R6-F1
#
_entry.id   AF-A0A945U6R6-F1
#
_cell.length_a   1.000
_cell.length_b   1.000
_cell.length_c   1.000
_cell.angle_alpha   90.00
_cell.angle_beta   90.00
_cell.angle_gamma   90.00
#
_symmetry.space_group_name_H-M   'P 1'
#
loop_
_entity.id
_entity.type
_entity.pdbx_description
1 polymer ?
#
loop_
_entity_poly.entity_id
_entity_poly.type
_entity_poly.pdbx_seq_one_letter_code
_entity_poly.pdbx_strand_id
1 'polypeptide(L)'
;MDIGLFFLIAVGFWGAGRVFTRNIWNLNFSDSAESFIFSAALGSIITSLLVTCLAFSGQVSTLTCGVLLAILFIVGIASLKHSRQGYPELKALLNGSAFLPLSPIKTPAQIILAGLLLLALSLALAPAFVTDALVYHLAVPKAFLEAGGIINLPNNIYSFFPQQ
;
A
#
# COMPACT_ATOMS: atom_id res chain seq x y z
N MET A 1 10.45 6.89 6.58
CA MET A 1 9.21 7.40 5.96
C MET A 1 8.44 8.18 7.01
N ASP A 2 7.91 9.36 6.69
CA ASP A 2 7.05 10.11 7.61
C ASP A 2 5.75 9.33 7.83
N ILE A 3 5.27 9.24 9.08
CA ILE A 3 4.02 8.58 9.45
C ILE A 3 2.83 9.14 8.63
N GLY A 4 2.81 10.44 8.36
CA GLY A 4 1.79 11.08 7.54
C GLY A 4 1.78 10.56 6.10
N LEU A 5 2.97 10.35 5.50
CA LEU A 5 3.08 9.80 4.15
C LEU A 5 2.62 8.34 4.10
N PHE A 6 2.94 7.55 5.13
CA PHE A 6 2.45 6.17 5.26
C PHE A 6 0.92 6.11 5.25
N PHE A 7 0.26 6.92 6.08
CA PHE A 7 -1.21 6.98 6.11
C PHE A 7 -1.79 7.44 4.77
N LEU A 8 -1.16 8.42 4.12
CA LEU A 8 -1.62 8.92 2.84
C LEU A 8 -1.54 7.84 1.74
N ILE A 9 -0.45 7.06 1.71
CA ILE A 9 -0.30 5.91 0.80
C ILE A 9 -1.37 4.85 1.10
N ALA A 10 -1.55 4.50 2.37
CA ALA A 10 -2.54 3.49 2.77
C ALA A 10 -3.98 3.89 2.38
N VAL A 11 -4.34 5.16 2.58
CA VAL A 11 -5.63 5.73 2.15
C VAL A 11 -5.73 5.76 0.63
N GLY A 12 -4.65 6.09 -0.08
CA GLY A 12 -4.59 6.07 -1.54
C GLY A 12 -4.85 4.67 -2.11
N PHE A 13 -4.21 3.63 -1.56
CA PHE A 13 -4.43 2.24 -1.97
C PHE A 13 -5.87 1.80 -1.72
N TRP A 14 -6.37 1.98 -0.51
CA TRP A 14 -7.76 1.61 -0.21
C TRP A 14 -8.76 2.36 -1.10
N GLY A 15 -8.58 3.68 -1.28
CA GLY A 15 -9.46 4.51 -2.10
C GLY A 15 -9.46 4.10 -3.57
N ALA A 16 -8.28 3.87 -4.14
CA ALA A 16 -8.14 3.43 -5.52
C ALA A 16 -8.78 2.06 -5.76
N GLY A 17 -8.49 1.07 -4.91
CA GLY A 17 -9.10 -0.25 -5.07
C GLY A 17 -10.61 -0.24 -4.81
N ARG A 18 -11.12 0.63 -3.93
CA ARG A 18 -12.56 0.78 -3.70
C ARG A 18 -13.33 1.21 -4.94
N VAL A 19 -12.73 2.04 -5.80
CA VAL A 19 -13.36 2.41 -7.08
C VAL A 19 -13.59 1.17 -7.94
N PHE A 20 -12.63 0.25 -7.98
CA PHE A 20 -12.78 -0.97 -8.75
C PHE A 20 -13.75 -1.95 -8.09
N THR A 21 -13.59 -2.23 -6.80
CA THR A 21 -14.42 -3.20 -6.09
C THR A 21 -15.89 -2.77 -6.06
N ARG A 22 -16.18 -1.47 -5.87
CA ARG A 22 -17.56 -1.01 -5.66
C ARG A 22 -18.19 -0.35 -6.89
N ASN A 23 -17.47 0.48 -7.63
CA ASN A 23 -18.06 1.24 -8.73
C ASN A 23 -17.96 0.50 -10.07
N ILE A 24 -16.87 -0.24 -10.31
CA ILE A 24 -16.64 -0.92 -11.60
C ILE A 24 -17.19 -2.36 -11.55
N TRP A 25 -16.80 -3.14 -10.54
CA TRP A 25 -17.16 -4.56 -10.45
C TRP A 25 -18.36 -4.83 -9.54
N ASN A 26 -18.79 -3.85 -8.74
CA ASN A 26 -19.92 -3.97 -7.81
C ASN A 26 -19.90 -5.27 -6.98
N LEU A 27 -18.72 -5.58 -6.43
CA LEU A 27 -18.49 -6.74 -5.58
C LEU A 27 -19.25 -6.57 -4.26
N ASN A 28 -19.90 -7.66 -3.83
CA ASN A 28 -20.53 -7.75 -2.53
C ASN A 28 -19.58 -8.46 -1.56
N PHE A 29 -19.30 -7.81 -0.44
CA PHE A 29 -18.49 -8.38 0.64
C PHE A 29 -19.39 -8.75 1.82
N SER A 30 -18.98 -9.75 2.58
CA SER A 30 -19.74 -10.25 3.73
C SER A 30 -19.67 -9.28 4.91
N ASP A 31 -18.53 -8.61 5.08
CA ASP A 31 -18.32 -7.61 6.12
C ASP A 31 -17.46 -6.41 5.66
N SER A 32 -17.43 -5.38 6.51
CA SER A 32 -16.66 -4.15 6.29
C SER A 32 -15.15 -4.38 6.30
N ALA A 33 -14.65 -5.38 7.04
CA ALA A 33 -13.22 -5.65 7.15
C ALA A 33 -12.69 -6.32 5.88
N GLU A 34 -13.45 -7.28 5.34
CA GLU A 34 -13.22 -7.93 4.06
C GLU A 34 -13.20 -6.90 2.92
N SER A 35 -14.22 -6.03 2.86
CA SER A 35 -14.27 -4.93 1.88
C SER A 35 -13.04 -4.02 1.95
N PHE A 36 -12.62 -3.66 3.16
CA PHE A 36 -11.44 -2.82 3.39
C PHE A 36 -10.16 -3.52 2.92
N ILE A 37 -9.93 -4.77 3.34
CA ILE A 37 -8.72 -5.54 3.02
C ILE A 37 -8.63 -5.78 1.51
N PHE A 38 -9.71 -6.24 0.88
CA PHE A 38 -9.74 -6.48 -0.57
C PHE A 38 -9.51 -5.19 -1.37
N SER A 39 -10.16 -4.10 -0.97
CA SER A 39 -9.97 -2.81 -1.64
C SER A 39 -8.55 -2.28 -1.47
N ALA A 40 -7.96 -2.37 -0.28
CA ALA A 40 -6.59 -1.96 -0.03
C ALA A 40 -5.57 -2.81 -0.83
N ALA A 41 -5.76 -4.13 -0.85
CA ALA A 41 -4.91 -5.05 -1.61
C ALA A 41 -5.02 -4.84 -3.12
N LEU A 42 -6.24 -4.66 -3.65
CA LEU A 42 -6.42 -4.41 -5.07
C LEU A 42 -5.79 -3.08 -5.49
N GLY A 43 -5.95 -2.03 -4.68
CA GLY A 43 -5.34 -0.74 -4.96
C GLY A 43 -3.81 -0.76 -4.89
N SER A 44 -3.22 -1.55 -3.99
CA SER A 44 -1.77 -1.72 -3.94
C SER A 44 -1.26 -2.48 -5.17
N ILE A 45 -1.97 -3.51 -5.64
CA ILE A 45 -1.65 -4.24 -6.88
C ILE A 45 -1.71 -3.30 -8.08
N ILE A 46 -2.80 -2.54 -8.24
CA ILE A 46 -2.96 -1.58 -9.34
C ILE A 46 -1.83 -0.55 -9.31
N THR A 47 -1.53 0.00 -8.13
CA THR A 47 -0.45 1.00 -8.00
C THR A 47 0.91 0.41 -8.33
N SER A 48 1.19 -0.81 -7.87
CA SER A 48 2.43 -1.53 -8.19
C SER A 48 2.60 -1.70 -9.70
N LEU A 49 1.57 -2.16 -10.40
CA LEU A 49 1.59 -2.31 -11.85
C LEU A 49 1.81 -0.97 -12.58
N LEU A 50 1.18 0.12 -12.12
CA LEU A 50 1.38 1.44 -12.70
C LEU A 50 2.82 1.93 -12.52
N VAL A 51 3.40 1.76 -11.33
CA VAL A 51 4.81 2.10 -11.06
C VAL A 51 5.74 1.23 -11.91
N THR A 52 5.45 -0.07 -12.07
CA THR A 52 6.20 -0.97 -12.96
C THR A 52 6.16 -0.48 -14.41
N CYS A 53 4.99 -0.09 -14.92
CA CYS A 53 4.87 0.49 -16.27
C CYS A 53 5.66 1.80 -16.42
N LEU A 54 5.64 2.67 -15.41
CA LEU A 54 6.48 3.88 -15.40
C LEU A 54 7.96 3.54 -15.43
N ALA A 55 8.38 2.51 -14.68
CA ALA A 55 9.77 2.09 -14.58
C ALA A 55 10.31 1.52 -15.89
N PHE A 56 9.52 0.70 -16.59
CA PHE A 56 9.88 0.17 -17.90
C PHE A 56 9.80 1.21 -19.02
N SER A 57 8.97 2.23 -18.89
CA SER A 57 8.90 3.33 -19.86
C SER A 57 9.96 4.41 -19.66
N GLY A 58 10.80 4.31 -18.63
CA GLY A 58 11.83 5.33 -18.35
C GLY A 58 11.25 6.65 -17.83
N GLN A 59 10.08 6.60 -17.16
CA GLN A 59 9.37 7.78 -16.65
C GLN A 59 9.26 7.82 -15.12
N VAL A 60 10.07 7.06 -14.39
CA VAL A 60 10.13 7.10 -12.93
C VAL A 60 10.91 8.33 -12.48
N SER A 61 10.21 9.27 -11.86
CA SER A 61 10.77 10.47 -11.26
C SER A 61 9.98 10.81 -10.00
N THR A 62 10.54 11.65 -9.12
CA THR A 62 9.82 12.15 -7.95
C THR A 62 8.51 12.83 -8.35
N LEU A 63 8.50 13.54 -9.48
CA LEU A 63 7.31 14.22 -9.99
C LEU A 63 6.24 13.22 -10.46
N THR A 64 6.60 12.26 -11.30
CA THR A 64 5.63 11.29 -11.85
C THR A 64 5.06 10.39 -10.76
N CYS A 65 5.88 9.94 -9.82
CA CYS A 65 5.42 9.20 -8.65
C CYS A 65 4.52 10.07 -7.74
N GLY A 66 4.88 11.35 -7.53
CA GLY A 66 4.06 12.29 -6.76
C GLY A 66 2.71 12.58 -7.41
N VAL A 67 2.67 12.74 -8.73
CA VAL A 67 1.44 12.90 -9.51
C VAL A 67 0.57 11.65 -9.44
N LEU A 68 1.15 10.46 -9.61
CA LEU A 68 0.43 9.20 -9.47
C LEU A 68 -0.22 9.08 -8.08
N LEU A 69 0.55 9.35 -7.03
CA LEU A 69 0.07 9.33 -5.65
C LEU A 69 -1.06 10.35 -5.43
N ALA A 70 -0.94 11.57 -5.97
CA ALA A 70 -1.98 12.58 -5.89
C ALA A 70 -3.26 12.14 -6.62
N ILE A 71 -3.14 11.53 -7.80
CA ILE A 71 -4.28 10.97 -8.55
C ILE A 71 -4.98 9.89 -7.73
N LEU A 72 -4.24 8.92 -7.21
CA LEU A 72 -4.79 7.84 -6.38
C LEU A 72 -5.54 8.39 -5.16
N PHE A 73 -4.97 9.41 -4.50
CA PHE A 73 -5.58 10.05 -3.35
C PHE A 73 -6.86 10.83 -3.72
N ILE A 74 -6.83 11.62 -4.79
CA ILE A 74 -8.00 12.39 -5.27
C ILE A 74 -9.13 11.44 -5.69
N VAL A 75 -8.81 10.39 -6.45
CA VAL A 75 -9.76 9.36 -6.86
C VAL A 75 -10.36 8.66 -5.64
N GLY A 76 -9.52 8.31 -4.66
CA GLY A 76 -9.97 7.77 -3.39
C GLY A 76 -10.96 8.68 -2.66
N ILE A 77 -10.63 9.96 -2.49
CA ILE A 77 -11.51 10.94 -1.83
C ILE A 77 -12.80 11.19 -2.63
N ALA A 78 -12.72 11.27 -3.95
CA ALA A 78 -13.90 11.46 -4.80
C ALA A 78 -14.87 10.29 -4.68
N SER A 79 -14.34 9.06 -4.61
CA SER A 79 -15.12 7.83 -4.35
C SER A 79 -15.84 7.90 -3.00
N LEU A 80 -15.24 8.52 -1.98
CA LEU A 80 -15.90 8.74 -0.70
C LEU A 80 -17.15 9.63 -0.86
N LYS A 81 -17.01 10.79 -1.49
CA LYS A 81 -18.13 11.73 -1.64
C LYS A 81 -19.32 11.15 -2.42
N HIS A 82 -19.07 10.20 -3.32
CA HIS A 82 -20.12 9.58 -4.14
C HIS A 82 -20.89 8.47 -3.40
N SER A 83 -20.35 7.94 -2.30
CA SER A 83 -20.99 6.83 -1.57
C SER A 83 -22.14 7.33 -0.67
N ARG A 84 -23.38 7.15 -1.13
CA ARG A 84 -24.62 7.49 -0.37
C ARG A 84 -24.78 6.77 0.99
N GLN A 85 -24.04 5.69 1.24
CA GLN A 85 -24.14 4.89 2.48
C GLN A 85 -23.12 5.29 3.56
N GLY A 86 -22.32 6.35 3.35
CA GLY A 86 -21.25 6.72 4.28
C GLY A 86 -20.09 5.71 4.30
N TYR A 87 -19.20 5.83 5.29
CA TYR A 87 -17.96 5.04 5.40
C TYR A 87 -18.00 4.12 6.64
N PRO A 88 -18.87 3.10 6.66
CA PRO A 88 -18.99 2.22 7.83
C PRO A 88 -17.67 1.52 8.14
N GLU A 89 -16.85 1.22 7.13
CA GLU A 89 -15.52 0.59 7.26
C GLU A 89 -14.53 1.48 8.03
N LEU A 90 -14.33 2.73 7.58
CA LEU A 90 -13.47 3.72 8.23
C LEU A 90 -13.98 4.08 9.63
N LYS A 91 -15.30 4.21 9.78
CA LYS A 91 -15.91 4.45 11.09
C LYS A 91 -15.74 3.25 12.02
N ALA A 92 -15.85 2.02 11.54
CA ALA A 92 -15.66 0.83 12.35
C ALA A 92 -14.20 0.60 12.72
N LEU A 93 -13.26 1.05 11.87
CA LEU A 93 -11.83 1.11 12.19
C LEU A 93 -11.56 2.11 13.33
N LEU A 94 -12.11 3.33 13.23
CA LEU A 94 -11.98 4.37 14.25
C LEU A 94 -12.70 4.02 15.56
N ASN A 95 -13.84 3.35 15.48
CA ASN A 95 -14.65 2.97 16.64
C ASN A 95 -14.24 1.62 17.25
N GLY A 96 -13.22 0.95 16.72
CA GLY A 96 -12.68 -0.32 17.24
C GLY A 96 -13.64 -1.52 17.17
N SER A 97 -14.86 -1.34 16.64
CA SER A 97 -15.93 -2.35 16.70
C SER A 97 -15.82 -3.43 15.60
N ALA A 98 -14.93 -3.26 14.62
CA ALA A 98 -14.79 -4.18 13.49
C ALA A 98 -13.96 -5.45 13.80
N PHE A 99 -13.16 -5.48 14.86
CA PHE A 99 -12.05 -6.43 14.95
C PHE A 99 -12.20 -7.57 15.97
N LEU A 100 -13.26 -7.61 16.77
CA LEU A 100 -13.42 -8.61 17.84
C LEU A 100 -14.69 -9.48 17.72
N PRO A 101 -14.80 -10.38 16.74
CA PRO A 101 -15.70 -11.52 16.84
C PRO A 101 -15.21 -12.47 17.93
N LEU A 102 -16.02 -12.66 18.98
CA LEU A 102 -15.83 -13.68 20.01
C LEU A 102 -16.11 -15.08 19.42
N SER A 103 -15.15 -15.65 18.71
CA SER A 103 -15.20 -17.03 18.25
C SER A 103 -13.93 -17.77 18.70
N PRO A 104 -14.03 -19.01 19.23
CA PRO A 104 -12.90 -19.73 19.83
C PRO A 104 -11.66 -19.85 18.95
N ILE A 105 -11.85 -19.89 17.62
CA ILE A 105 -10.77 -20.00 16.63
C ILE A 105 -10.38 -18.63 16.06
N LYS A 106 -11.34 -17.73 15.89
CA LYS A 106 -11.08 -16.41 15.28
C LYS A 106 -10.28 -15.51 16.21
N THR A 107 -10.58 -15.53 17.51
CA THR A 107 -9.89 -14.71 18.52
C THR A 107 -8.37 -14.99 18.57
N PRO A 108 -7.88 -16.24 18.73
CA PRO A 108 -6.44 -16.49 18.74
C PRO A 108 -5.78 -16.17 17.39
N ALA A 109 -6.43 -16.48 16.26
CA ALA A 109 -5.91 -16.13 14.94
C ALA A 109 -5.77 -14.60 14.76
N GLN A 110 -6.73 -13.82 15.24
CA GLN A 110 -6.69 -12.37 15.22
C GLN A 110 -5.60 -11.78 16.13
N ILE A 111 -5.40 -12.35 17.32
CA ILE A 111 -4.32 -11.95 18.23
C ILE A 111 -2.96 -12.20 17.57
N ILE A 112 -2.78 -13.38 16.95
CA ILE A 112 -1.56 -13.72 16.21
C ILE A 112 -1.35 -12.75 15.05
N LEU A 113 -2.38 -12.51 14.23
CA LEU A 113 -2.31 -11.56 13.11
C LEU A 113 -2.00 -10.13 13.57
N ALA A 114 -2.63 -9.67 14.66
CA ALA A 114 -2.36 -8.37 15.24
C ALA A 114 -0.92 -8.27 15.77
N GLY A 115 -0.42 -9.31 16.43
CA GLY A 115 0.97 -9.41 16.87
C GLY A 115 1.95 -9.36 15.70
N LEU A 116 1.71 -10.15 14.65
CA LEU A 116 2.51 -10.15 13.42
C LEU A 116 2.48 -8.78 12.73
N LEU A 117 1.32 -8.12 12.68
CA LEU A 117 1.17 -6.78 12.12
C LEU A 117 1.96 -5.75 12.92
N LEU A 118 1.92 -5.80 14.26
CA LEU A 118 2.71 -4.91 15.12
C LEU A 118 4.21 -5.12 14.94
N LEU A 119 4.65 -6.36 14.81
CA LEU A 119 6.06 -6.70 14.55
C LEU A 119 6.48 -6.20 13.16
N ALA A 120 5.66 -6.42 12.13
CA ALA A 120 5.92 -5.94 10.78
C ALA A 120 5.96 -4.41 10.72
N LEU A 121 5.04 -3.73 11.40
CA LEU A 121 5.02 -2.27 11.50
C LEU A 121 6.26 -1.76 12.24
N SER A 122 6.66 -2.40 13.33
CA SER A 122 7.88 -2.07 14.06
C SER A 122 9.12 -2.22 13.19
N LEU A 123 9.21 -3.29 12.38
CA LEU A 123 10.29 -3.50 11.42
C LEU A 123 10.29 -2.43 10.32
N ALA A 124 9.12 -2.06 9.81
CA ALA A 124 8.97 -1.05 8.76
C ALA A 124 9.30 0.37 9.24
N LEU A 125 9.07 0.68 10.52
CA LEU A 125 9.41 1.96 11.14
C LEU A 125 10.83 1.99 11.71
N ALA A 126 11.47 0.84 11.92
CA ALA A 126 12.83 0.77 12.42
C ALA A 126 13.78 1.48 11.44
N PRO A 127 14.71 2.32 11.93
CA PRO A 127 15.71 2.94 11.07
C PRO A 127 16.60 1.85 10.46
N ALA A 128 16.93 2.03 9.18
CA ALA A 128 17.89 1.19 8.47
C ALA A 128 19.28 1.27 9.17
N PHE A 129 19.63 0.26 9.98
CA PHE A 129 20.82 0.33 10.85
C PHE A 129 22.04 -0.46 10.33
N VAL A 130 21.96 -1.06 9.13
CA VAL A 130 23.03 -1.90 8.57
C VAL A 130 23.43 -1.42 7.17
N THR A 131 24.72 -1.52 6.83
CA THR A 131 25.31 -1.23 5.51
C THR A 131 24.56 -1.88 4.35
N ASP A 132 23.94 -3.04 4.57
CA ASP A 132 23.07 -3.73 3.61
C ASP A 132 21.91 -2.86 3.11
N ALA A 133 21.26 -2.13 4.02
CA ALA A 133 20.15 -1.27 3.67
C ALA A 133 20.57 -0.03 2.88
N LEU A 134 21.81 0.44 3.07
CA LEU A 134 22.36 1.51 2.24
C LEU A 134 22.67 1.02 0.82
N VAL A 135 23.20 -0.21 0.69
CA VAL A 135 23.70 -0.74 -0.59
C VAL A 135 22.59 -1.25 -1.51
N TYR A 136 21.52 -1.87 -1.00
CA TYR A 136 20.45 -2.38 -1.88
C TYR A 136 19.07 -1.77 -1.64
N HIS A 137 18.68 -1.45 -0.40
CA HIS A 137 17.39 -0.78 -0.16
C HIS A 137 17.38 0.70 -0.58
N LEU A 138 18.55 1.34 -0.69
CA LEU A 138 18.65 2.75 -1.10
C LEU A 138 19.42 2.95 -2.40
N ALA A 139 20.56 2.29 -2.62
CA ALA A 139 21.37 2.59 -3.81
C ALA A 139 20.71 2.15 -5.13
N VAL A 140 20.06 0.98 -5.16
CA VAL A 140 19.38 0.50 -6.38
C VAL A 140 18.15 1.37 -6.72
N PRO A 141 17.20 1.63 -5.81
CA PRO A 141 16.08 2.53 -6.10
C PRO A 141 16.53 3.94 -6.47
N LYS A 142 17.60 4.46 -5.83
CA LYS A 142 18.17 5.76 -6.17
C LYS A 142 18.72 5.79 -7.60
N ALA A 143 19.48 4.78 -8.01
CA ALA A 143 20.01 4.70 -9.37
C ALA A 143 18.88 4.61 -10.42
N PHE A 144 17.78 3.90 -10.12
CA PHE A 144 16.62 3.85 -11.01
C PHE A 144 15.90 5.20 -11.09
N LEU A 145 15.74 5.91 -9.96
CA LEU A 145 15.17 7.26 -9.94
C LEU A 145 16.02 8.27 -10.72
N GLU A 146 17.35 8.19 -10.61
CA GLU A 146 18.29 9.06 -11.36
C GLU A 146 18.27 8.77 -12.87
N ALA A 147 18.15 7.49 -13.25
CA ALA A 147 18.08 7.06 -14.64
C ALA A 147 16.68 7.22 -15.27
N GLY A 148 15.67 7.56 -14.48
CA GLY A 148 14.28 7.60 -14.93
C GLY A 148 13.61 6.24 -15.03
N GLY A 149 14.27 5.13 -14.73
CA GLY A 149 13.72 3.79 -14.94
C GLY A 149 14.70 2.67 -14.63
N ILE A 150 14.35 1.46 -15.04
CA ILE A 150 15.17 0.28 -14.78
C ILE A 150 16.39 0.29 -15.68
N ILE A 151 17.58 0.28 -15.07
CA ILE A 151 18.86 0.18 -15.77
C ILE A 151 19.66 -1.02 -15.26
N ASN A 152 20.55 -1.53 -16.10
CA ASN A 152 21.49 -2.57 -15.68
C ASN A 152 22.58 -1.96 -14.77
N LEU A 153 22.75 -2.51 -13.57
CA LEU A 153 23.78 -2.11 -12.61
C LEU A 153 24.79 -3.26 -12.46
N PRO A 154 25.75 -3.42 -13.40
CA PRO A 154 26.63 -4.60 -13.44
C PRO A 154 27.53 -4.73 -12.20
N ASN A 155 27.81 -3.60 -11.53
CA ASN A 155 28.62 -3.56 -10.31
C ASN A 155 27.77 -3.68 -9.03
N ASN A 156 26.47 -3.91 -9.14
CA ASN A 156 25.56 -4.09 -8.02
C ASN A 156 24.68 -5.33 -8.23
N ILE A 157 25.14 -6.47 -7.73
CA ILE A 157 24.46 -7.75 -7.89
C ILE A 157 23.03 -7.75 -7.30
N TYR A 158 22.76 -6.89 -6.33
CA TYR A 158 21.44 -6.75 -5.70
C TYR A 158 20.39 -6.13 -6.63
N SER A 159 20.79 -5.60 -7.79
CA SER A 159 19.85 -5.16 -8.83
C SER A 159 19.17 -6.31 -9.59
N PHE A 160 19.69 -7.54 -9.46
CA PHE A 160 19.17 -8.73 -10.13
C PHE A 160 18.29 -9.61 -9.25
N PHE A 161 18.16 -9.28 -7.95
CA PHE A 161 17.35 -10.05 -7.00
C PHE A 161 16.07 -9.27 -6.62
N PRO A 162 14.91 -9.94 -6.54
CA PRO A 162 13.74 -9.34 -5.93
C PRO A 162 14.05 -9.07 -4.45
N GLN A 163 14.03 -7.79 -4.08
CA GLN A 163 14.25 -7.38 -2.69
C GLN A 163 12.95 -7.58 -1.90
N GLN A 164 13.04 -8.26 -0.75
CA GLN A 164 11.94 -8.41 0.21
C GLN A 164 11.86 -7.22 1.15
#